data_AF-A0A2P2KFY0-F1
#
_entry.id   AF-A0A2P2KFY0-F1
#
_cell.length_a   1.000
_cell.length_b   1.000
_cell.length_c   1.000
_cell.angle_alpha   90.00
_cell.angle_beta   90.00
_cell.angle_gamma   90.00
#
_symmetry.space_group_name_H-M   'P 1'
#
loop_
_entity.id
_entity.type
_entity.pdbx_description
1 polymer ?
#
loop_
_entity_poly.entity_id
_entity_poly.type
_entity_poly.pdbx_seq_one_letter_code
_entity_poly.pdbx_strand_id
1 'polypeptide(L)'
;MSLLTLPKRLISSSFRSTPCHQSLRTRRQFCIKMSAESPQPPTRSITLPSQLSQPVEIVAASGVSDSELRIAIESLLFQQWLKNLQSENGVLATGVFLLKRVLIQGVDMFGKRIGFLKFKADIFHKETGQKIPGIVFARGPAVAVLILLDSDGETYAVLTEQARVPTGRVELELPAGMLDDDKGDFVGTAVREVEEETGIHLKVEDMVDLTSFLDPSTGCRVFPSPVRFHFISLF
;
A
#
# COMPACT_ATOMS: atom_id res chain seq x y z
N MET A 1 -48.05 -4.03 13.00
CA MET A 1 -47.73 -5.25 13.79
C MET A 1 -47.49 -6.41 12.84
N SER A 2 -46.25 -6.86 12.69
CA SER A 2 -45.89 -8.27 12.49
C SER A 2 -44.37 -8.37 12.59
N LEU A 3 -43.90 -8.96 13.68
CA LEU A 3 -42.51 -9.33 13.95
C LEU A 3 -42.34 -10.77 13.47
N LEU A 4 -41.35 -11.02 12.61
CA LEU A 4 -40.89 -12.38 12.30
C LEU A 4 -39.43 -12.53 12.74
N THR A 5 -39.30 -13.16 13.90
CA THR A 5 -38.07 -13.62 14.54
C THR A 5 -37.54 -14.90 13.88
N LEU A 6 -36.24 -14.94 13.62
CA LEU A 6 -35.50 -16.11 13.12
C LEU A 6 -35.21 -17.14 14.26
N PRO A 7 -35.22 -18.46 13.99
CA PRO A 7 -35.00 -19.48 15.00
C PRO A 7 -33.52 -19.85 15.20
N LYS A 8 -33.13 -20.04 16.47
CA LYS A 8 -31.85 -20.60 16.92
C LYS A 8 -31.85 -22.13 16.76
N ARG A 9 -30.87 -22.70 16.04
CA ARG A 9 -30.59 -24.15 16.06
C ARG A 9 -29.52 -24.47 17.11
N LEU A 10 -29.90 -25.27 18.11
CA LEU A 10 -28.98 -26.02 18.95
C LEU A 10 -28.40 -27.19 18.15
N ILE A 11 -27.09 -27.42 18.26
CA ILE A 11 -26.44 -28.67 17.86
C ILE A 11 -25.85 -29.29 19.12
N SER A 12 -26.39 -30.44 19.52
CA SER A 12 -25.73 -31.35 20.46
C SER A 12 -24.98 -32.40 19.66
N SER A 13 -23.75 -32.71 20.07
CA SER A 13 -23.12 -33.97 19.68
C SER A 13 -22.31 -34.50 20.86
N SER A 14 -22.55 -35.77 21.13
CA SER A 14 -22.07 -36.56 22.26
C SER A 14 -20.69 -37.12 21.95
N PHE A 15 -19.76 -36.97 22.90
CA PHE A 15 -18.47 -37.65 22.87
C PHE A 15 -18.64 -39.11 23.30
N ARG A 16 -18.23 -40.05 22.43
CA ARG A 16 -17.97 -41.46 22.81
C ARG A 16 -16.48 -41.72 22.69
N SER A 17 -15.85 -42.01 23.82
CA SER A 17 -14.48 -42.50 23.93
C SER A 17 -14.45 -44.03 23.82
N THR A 18 -13.56 -44.57 22.99
CA THR A 18 -13.16 -45.98 23.01
C THR A 18 -11.63 -46.07 23.18
N PRO A 19 -11.10 -46.95 24.04
CA PRO A 19 -9.66 -47.10 24.23
C PRO A 19 -9.12 -48.22 23.34
N CYS A 20 -7.94 -48.05 22.74
CA CYS A 20 -7.22 -49.15 22.13
C CYS A 20 -5.69 -48.96 22.21
N HIS A 21 -5.08 -49.90 22.93
CA HIS A 21 -3.71 -50.42 22.90
C HIS A 21 -2.49 -49.51 22.70
N GLN A 22 -1.68 -49.45 23.77
CA GLN A 22 -0.30 -49.00 23.79
C GLN A 22 0.61 -49.96 22.99
N SER A 23 1.38 -49.38 22.06
CA SER A 23 2.54 -50.03 21.43
C SER A 23 3.78 -49.21 21.78
N LEU A 24 4.72 -49.84 22.50
CA LEU A 24 6.03 -49.30 22.82
C LEU A 24 6.84 -49.12 21.53
N ARG A 25 6.97 -47.88 21.04
CA ARG A 25 7.94 -47.51 20.00
C ARG A 25 9.15 -46.83 20.63
N THR A 26 10.29 -47.49 20.48
CA THR A 26 11.63 -47.03 20.82
C THR A 26 11.93 -45.69 20.15
N ARG A 27 12.15 -44.65 20.97
CA ARG A 27 12.51 -43.29 20.55
C ARG A 27 13.99 -43.29 20.13
N ARG A 28 14.28 -43.55 18.86
CA ARG A 28 15.59 -43.23 18.27
C ARG A 28 15.70 -41.70 18.16
N GLN A 29 16.46 -41.09 19.07
CA GLN A 29 16.91 -39.71 18.93
C GLN A 29 17.86 -39.61 17.73
N PHE A 30 17.31 -39.20 16.58
CA PHE A 30 18.12 -38.65 15.51
C PHE A 30 18.54 -37.23 15.94
N CYS A 31 19.74 -37.11 16.50
CA CYS A 31 20.39 -35.83 16.69
C CYS A 31 21.01 -35.43 15.35
N ILE A 32 20.25 -34.72 14.52
CA ILE A 32 20.80 -34.05 13.35
C ILE A 32 21.53 -32.80 13.86
N LYS A 33 22.86 -32.80 13.79
CA LYS A 33 23.66 -31.58 13.90
C LYS A 33 23.28 -30.68 12.72
N MET A 34 22.34 -29.76 12.94
CA MET A 34 22.07 -28.66 12.04
C MET A 34 23.20 -27.64 12.21
N SER A 35 24.21 -27.67 11.34
CA SER A 35 24.94 -26.45 11.03
C SER A 35 24.00 -25.61 10.17
N ALA A 36 23.14 -24.83 10.82
CA ALA A 36 22.27 -23.89 10.14
C ALA A 36 23.12 -22.67 9.76
N GLU A 37 23.84 -22.79 8.65
CA GLU A 37 24.25 -21.59 7.91
C GLU A 37 22.95 -21.00 7.37
N SER A 38 22.39 -20.02 8.07
CA SER A 38 21.17 -19.35 7.64
C SER A 38 21.43 -18.79 6.24
N PRO A 39 20.59 -19.09 5.23
CA PRO A 39 20.76 -18.53 3.90
C PRO A 39 20.85 -17.02 4.01
N GLN A 40 21.93 -16.43 3.47
CA GLN A 40 22.05 -14.99 3.47
C GLN A 40 20.84 -14.38 2.73
N PRO A 41 20.21 -13.33 3.27
CA PRO A 41 19.05 -12.74 2.65
C PRO A 41 19.42 -12.20 1.26
N PRO A 42 18.54 -12.35 0.25
CA PRO A 42 18.75 -11.75 -1.06
C PRO A 42 19.11 -10.27 -0.92
N THR A 43 20.25 -9.89 -1.50
CA THR A 43 20.82 -8.55 -1.34
C THR A 43 21.30 -8.03 -2.69
N ARG A 44 21.02 -6.76 -2.96
CA ARG A 44 21.48 -6.01 -4.14
C ARG A 44 22.11 -4.70 -3.69
N SER A 45 22.95 -4.13 -4.53
CA SER A 45 23.55 -2.83 -4.28
C SER A 45 23.21 -1.88 -5.42
N ILE A 46 22.84 -0.65 -5.07
CA ILE A 46 22.63 0.44 -6.03
C ILE A 46 23.54 1.59 -5.70
N THR A 47 24.02 2.29 -6.73
CA THR A 47 24.81 3.51 -6.56
C THR A 47 23.93 4.71 -6.86
N LEU A 48 23.88 5.68 -5.94
CA LEU A 48 23.15 6.92 -6.14
C LEU A 48 24.09 8.03 -6.60
N PRO A 49 23.68 8.88 -7.55
CA PRO A 49 24.40 10.11 -7.91
C PRO A 49 24.84 10.95 -6.71
N SER A 50 24.02 11.06 -5.67
CA SER A 50 24.33 11.81 -4.45
C SER A 50 25.33 11.12 -3.51
N GLN A 51 25.68 9.85 -3.76
CA GLN A 51 26.46 8.99 -2.86
C GLN A 51 27.39 8.00 -3.62
N LEU A 52 28.14 8.48 -4.63
CA LEU A 52 28.96 7.61 -5.50
C LEU A 52 29.96 6.70 -4.75
N SER A 53 30.47 7.14 -3.61
CA SER A 53 31.46 6.41 -2.81
C SER A 53 30.86 5.45 -1.78
N GLN A 54 29.52 5.44 -1.62
CA GLN A 54 28.82 4.66 -0.60
C GLN A 54 27.57 4.02 -1.21
N PRO A 55 27.69 2.79 -1.75
CA PRO A 55 26.56 2.09 -2.34
C PRO A 55 25.45 1.84 -1.30
N VAL A 56 24.21 1.90 -1.74
CA VAL A 56 23.04 1.58 -0.91
C VAL A 56 22.74 0.09 -1.01
N GLU A 57 22.65 -0.59 0.12
CA GLU A 57 22.26 -2.00 0.17
C GLU A 57 20.73 -2.14 0.14
N ILE A 58 20.20 -2.95 -0.75
CA ILE A 58 18.78 -3.32 -0.81
C ILE A 58 18.67 -4.79 -0.42
N VAL A 59 17.99 -5.07 0.69
CA VAL A 59 17.95 -6.39 1.30
C VAL A 59 16.51 -6.87 1.38
N ALA A 60 16.26 -8.11 1.04
CA ALA A 60 14.97 -8.77 1.25
C ALA A 60 14.81 -9.22 2.71
N ALA A 61 13.65 -8.93 3.31
CA ALA A 61 13.28 -9.50 4.61
C ALA A 61 12.94 -11.00 4.47
N SER A 62 12.85 -11.69 5.61
CA SER A 62 12.36 -13.08 5.66
C SER A 62 10.98 -13.18 5.00
N GLY A 63 10.83 -14.09 4.04
CA GLY A 63 9.59 -14.28 3.28
C GLY A 63 9.53 -13.54 1.95
N VAL A 64 10.47 -12.64 1.66
CA VAL A 64 10.62 -12.00 0.34
C VAL A 64 11.65 -12.76 -0.48
N SER A 65 11.24 -13.29 -1.63
CA SER A 65 12.11 -14.01 -2.57
C SER A 65 13.04 -13.06 -3.33
N ASP A 66 14.13 -13.61 -3.90
CA ASP A 66 15.04 -12.84 -4.76
C ASP A 66 14.36 -12.34 -6.05
N SER A 67 13.34 -13.04 -6.55
CA SER A 67 12.49 -12.55 -7.66
C SER A 67 11.65 -11.35 -7.26
N GLU A 68 11.00 -11.40 -6.09
CA GLU A 68 10.21 -10.27 -5.58
C GLU A 68 11.10 -9.07 -5.27
N LEU A 69 12.31 -9.30 -4.76
CA LEU A 69 13.31 -8.24 -4.56
C LEU A 69 13.65 -7.54 -5.88
N ARG A 70 13.91 -8.30 -6.95
CA ARG A 70 14.17 -7.72 -8.28
C ARG A 70 13.00 -6.90 -8.79
N ILE A 71 11.80 -7.48 -8.77
CA ILE A 71 10.58 -6.83 -9.25
C ILE A 71 10.30 -5.57 -8.42
N ALA A 72 10.50 -5.60 -7.10
CA ALA A 72 10.39 -4.43 -6.23
C ALA A 72 11.37 -3.31 -6.61
N ILE A 73 12.64 -3.64 -6.83
CA ILE A 73 13.66 -2.66 -7.24
C ILE A 73 13.32 -2.06 -8.60
N GLU A 74 12.89 -2.88 -9.55
CA GLU A 74 12.55 -2.45 -10.92
C GLU A 74 11.21 -1.72 -11.00
N SER A 75 10.38 -1.80 -9.96
CA SER A 75 9.06 -1.18 -9.93
C SER A 75 9.08 0.34 -9.99
N LEU A 76 8.05 0.89 -10.63
CA LEU A 76 7.85 2.34 -10.67
C LEU A 76 7.72 2.95 -9.27
N LEU A 77 7.09 2.23 -8.33
CA LEU A 77 6.92 2.66 -6.94
C LEU A 77 8.27 2.94 -6.26
N PHE A 78 9.21 2.00 -6.40
CA PHE A 78 10.54 2.13 -5.80
C PHE A 78 11.37 3.19 -6.52
N GLN A 79 11.36 3.17 -7.85
CA GLN A 79 12.14 4.10 -8.67
C GLN A 79 11.67 5.55 -8.49
N GLN A 80 10.36 5.80 -8.42
CA GLN A 80 9.82 7.14 -8.14
C GLN A 80 10.18 7.61 -6.73
N TRP A 81 10.07 6.75 -5.72
CA TRP A 81 10.50 7.09 -4.36
C TRP A 81 11.98 7.49 -4.33
N LEU A 82 12.84 6.71 -4.99
CA LEU A 82 14.28 6.98 -5.06
C LEU A 82 14.59 8.27 -5.84
N LYS A 83 13.84 8.55 -6.91
CA LYS A 83 13.93 9.81 -7.65
C LYS A 83 13.52 10.99 -6.77
N ASN A 84 12.41 10.88 -6.03
CA ASN A 84 11.92 11.94 -5.15
C ASN A 84 12.93 12.27 -4.04
N LEU A 85 13.57 11.26 -3.44
CA LEU A 85 14.66 11.46 -2.48
C LEU A 85 15.80 12.32 -3.03
N GLN A 86 16.07 12.24 -4.34
CA GLN A 86 17.18 12.94 -5.01
C GLN A 86 16.74 14.21 -5.77
N SER A 87 15.43 14.51 -5.78
CA SER A 87 14.90 15.73 -6.40
C SER A 87 15.40 16.98 -5.69
N GLU A 88 15.19 18.17 -6.27
CA GLU A 88 15.64 19.45 -5.71
C GLU A 88 15.18 19.67 -4.26
N ASN A 89 13.95 19.26 -3.94
CA ASN A 89 13.37 19.34 -2.59
C ASN A 89 13.44 17.98 -1.84
N GLY A 90 14.23 17.04 -2.35
CA GLY A 90 14.37 15.69 -1.80
C GLY A 90 15.23 15.64 -0.53
N VAL A 91 15.02 14.61 0.28
CA VAL A 91 15.75 14.42 1.55
C VAL A 91 17.27 14.31 1.34
N LEU A 92 17.72 13.80 0.19
CA LEU A 92 19.14 13.66 -0.14
C LEU A 92 19.70 14.83 -0.96
N ALA A 93 18.89 15.84 -1.29
CA ALA A 93 19.27 16.93 -2.20
C ALA A 93 20.44 17.77 -1.68
N THR A 94 20.38 18.15 -0.41
CA THR A 94 21.40 18.99 0.24
C THR A 94 22.67 18.22 0.63
N GLY A 95 22.64 16.89 0.51
CA GLY A 95 23.72 16.02 0.97
C GLY A 95 23.87 15.95 2.49
N VAL A 96 22.97 16.55 3.28
CA VAL A 96 22.98 16.47 4.75
C VAL A 96 22.60 15.07 5.25
N PHE A 97 21.69 14.41 4.53
CA PHE A 97 21.26 13.04 4.81
C PHE A 97 21.93 12.02 3.88
N LEU A 98 21.95 10.77 4.32
CA LEU A 98 22.56 9.65 3.64
C LEU A 98 21.65 8.42 3.76
N LEU A 99 21.27 7.83 2.63
CA LEU A 99 20.60 6.53 2.60
C LEU A 99 21.66 5.43 2.65
N LYS A 100 21.62 4.54 3.65
CA LYS A 100 22.59 3.42 3.76
C LYS A 100 22.02 2.10 3.28
N ARG A 101 20.78 1.82 3.64
CA ARG A 101 20.14 0.53 3.39
C ARG A 101 18.65 0.70 3.16
N VAL A 102 18.08 -0.18 2.34
CA VAL A 102 16.65 -0.40 2.24
C VAL A 102 16.33 -1.86 2.51
N LEU A 103 15.44 -2.13 3.45
CA LEU A 103 14.91 -3.45 3.74
C LEU A 103 13.52 -3.59 3.12
N ILE A 104 13.39 -4.39 2.05
CA ILE A 104 12.10 -4.74 1.46
C ILE A 104 11.38 -5.73 2.38
N GLN A 105 10.25 -5.33 2.94
CA GLN A 105 9.51 -6.09 3.94
C GLN A 105 8.33 -6.87 3.36
N GLY A 106 7.75 -6.41 2.26
CA GLY A 106 6.61 -7.06 1.62
C GLY A 106 6.36 -6.51 0.23
N VAL A 107 5.94 -7.39 -0.66
CA VAL A 107 5.57 -7.10 -2.05
C VAL A 107 4.21 -7.74 -2.28
N ASP A 108 3.19 -6.91 -2.56
CA ASP A 108 1.85 -7.39 -2.86
C ASP A 108 1.58 -7.21 -4.36
N MET A 109 1.28 -8.32 -5.04
CA MET A 109 1.07 -8.35 -6.50
C MET A 109 -0.42 -8.30 -6.83
N PHE A 110 -0.81 -7.39 -7.72
CA PHE A 110 -2.16 -7.31 -8.29
C PHE A 110 -2.09 -7.79 -9.75
N GLY A 111 -2.42 -9.07 -9.96
CA GLY A 111 -2.17 -9.71 -11.24
C GLY A 111 -0.67 -9.74 -11.55
N LYS A 112 -0.25 -8.99 -12.57
CA LYS A 112 1.17 -8.92 -13.01
C LYS A 112 1.94 -7.72 -12.46
N ARG A 113 1.26 -6.72 -11.87
CA ARG A 113 1.88 -5.48 -11.37
C ARG A 113 2.02 -5.50 -9.85
N ILE A 114 2.97 -4.72 -9.33
CA ILE A 114 3.03 -4.48 -7.88
C ILE A 114 1.89 -3.52 -7.51
N GLY A 115 1.01 -3.97 -6.62
CA GLY A 115 -0.01 -3.12 -6.02
C GLY A 115 0.54 -2.34 -4.83
N PHE A 116 1.18 -3.05 -3.89
CA PHE A 116 1.78 -2.44 -2.71
C PHE A 116 3.22 -2.89 -2.49
N LEU A 117 4.04 -1.95 -2.00
CA LEU A 117 5.41 -2.20 -1.62
C LEU A 117 5.67 -1.64 -0.22
N LYS A 118 6.04 -2.50 0.72
CA LYS A 118 6.41 -2.10 2.08
C LYS A 118 7.90 -2.25 2.29
N PHE A 119 8.57 -1.20 2.75
CA PHE A 119 9.99 -1.25 3.03
C PHE A 119 10.42 -0.27 4.13
N LYS A 120 11.63 -0.48 4.63
CA LYS A 120 12.27 0.40 5.60
C LYS A 120 13.57 0.95 5.04
N ALA A 121 13.64 2.26 4.88
CA ALA A 121 14.82 3.00 4.49
C ALA A 121 15.62 3.45 5.73
N ASP A 122 16.91 3.18 5.72
CA ASP A 122 17.84 3.57 6.76
C ASP A 122 18.54 4.86 6.32
N ILE A 123 17.91 5.99 6.66
CA ILE A 123 18.40 7.33 6.35
C ILE A 123 18.97 7.99 7.60
N PHE A 124 20.19 8.51 7.49
CA PHE A 124 20.94 9.12 8.59
C PHE A 124 21.39 10.53 8.26
N HIS A 125 21.35 11.42 9.24
CA HIS A 125 22.05 12.69 9.17
C HIS A 125 23.56 12.45 9.26
N LYS A 126 24.35 13.01 8.33
CA LYS A 126 25.79 12.71 8.23
C LYS A 126 26.59 13.14 9.46
N GLU A 127 26.30 14.32 10.00
CA GLU A 127 27.06 14.88 11.12
C GLU A 127 26.64 14.29 12.48
N THR A 128 25.34 14.31 12.80
CA THR A 128 24.84 13.84 14.09
C THR A 128 24.74 12.31 14.18
N GLY A 129 24.76 11.61 13.04
CA GLY A 129 24.49 10.17 12.98
C GLY A 129 23.05 9.79 13.31
N GLN A 130 22.16 10.78 13.51
CA GLN A 130 20.77 10.52 13.88
C GLN A 130 20.00 9.92 12.71
N LYS A 131 19.25 8.86 13.01
CA LYS A 131 18.36 8.21 12.06
C LYS A 131 17.00 8.90 12.02
N ILE A 132 16.49 9.18 10.82
CA ILE A 132 15.12 9.66 10.65
C ILE A 132 14.15 8.48 10.40
N PRO A 133 12.85 8.63 10.72
CA PRO A 133 11.86 7.61 10.38
C PRO A 133 11.84 7.35 8.87
N GLY A 134 11.97 6.07 8.49
CA GLY A 134 12.05 5.66 7.08
C GLY A 134 11.16 4.46 6.75
N ILE A 135 10.05 4.28 7.47
CA ILE A 135 9.07 3.26 7.10
C ILE A 135 8.27 3.81 5.91
N VAL A 136 8.24 3.05 4.82
CA VAL A 136 7.56 3.44 3.59
C VAL A 136 6.56 2.35 3.22
N PHE A 137 5.33 2.77 2.96
CA PHE A 137 4.30 1.97 2.31
C PHE A 137 3.95 2.68 1.01
N ALA A 138 4.45 2.13 -0.10
CA ALA A 138 4.29 2.70 -1.42
C ALA A 138 3.14 2.01 -2.15
N ARG A 139 2.30 2.83 -2.80
CA ARG A 139 1.20 2.44 -3.67
C ARG A 139 1.16 3.36 -4.89
N GLY A 140 0.55 2.90 -5.98
CA GLY A 140 0.36 3.72 -7.17
C GLY A 140 -0.57 4.92 -6.90
N PRO A 141 -0.59 5.94 -7.78
CA PRO A 141 -1.51 7.07 -7.65
C PRO A 141 -2.98 6.61 -7.64
N ALA A 142 -3.85 7.45 -7.08
CA ALA A 142 -5.29 7.20 -6.98
C ALA A 142 -6.05 8.40 -7.54
N VAL A 143 -7.28 8.14 -7.95
CA VAL A 143 -8.26 9.19 -8.25
C VAL A 143 -9.52 8.94 -7.44
N ALA A 144 -10.18 10.01 -7.01
CA ALA A 144 -11.51 9.98 -6.43
C ALA A 144 -12.37 10.99 -7.20
N VAL A 145 -13.64 10.67 -7.43
CA VAL A 145 -14.53 11.45 -8.28
C VAL A 145 -15.67 12.01 -7.45
N LEU A 146 -15.78 13.35 -7.40
CA LEU A 146 -16.93 14.02 -6.82
C LEU A 146 -17.99 14.21 -7.91
N ILE A 147 -19.10 13.49 -7.78
CA ILE A 147 -20.25 13.61 -8.68
C ILE A 147 -21.33 14.39 -7.95
N LEU A 148 -21.71 15.54 -8.51
CA LEU A 148 -22.83 16.34 -8.04
C LEU A 148 -24.02 16.17 -8.97
N LEU A 149 -25.19 15.90 -8.41
CA LEU A 149 -26.45 15.74 -9.13
C LEU A 149 -27.42 16.82 -8.67
N ASP A 150 -27.88 17.66 -9.59
CA ASP A 150 -28.94 18.62 -9.32
C ASP A 150 -30.30 18.00 -9.68
N SER A 151 -31.21 17.94 -8.70
CA SER A 151 -32.58 17.45 -8.89
C SER A 151 -33.54 18.24 -8.00
N ASP A 152 -34.66 18.69 -8.57
CA ASP A 152 -35.73 19.38 -7.85
C ASP A 152 -35.28 20.61 -7.03
N GLY A 153 -34.24 21.31 -7.50
CA GLY A 153 -33.69 22.49 -6.82
C GLY A 153 -32.69 22.19 -5.69
N GLU A 154 -32.36 20.91 -5.48
CA GLU A 154 -31.38 20.46 -4.50
C GLU A 154 -30.17 19.81 -5.19
N THR A 155 -28.97 19.98 -4.60
CA THR A 155 -27.72 19.37 -5.08
C THR A 155 -27.33 18.20 -4.18
N TYR A 156 -27.11 17.04 -4.78
CA TYR A 156 -26.73 15.81 -4.10
C TYR A 156 -25.32 15.36 -4.48
N ALA A 157 -24.59 14.76 -3.54
CA ALA A 157 -23.34 14.08 -3.82
C ALA A 157 -23.56 12.57 -3.93
N VAL A 158 -23.04 11.95 -5.00
CA VAL A 158 -23.06 10.48 -5.14
C VAL A 158 -21.93 9.88 -4.32
N LEU A 159 -22.28 8.94 -3.45
CA LEU A 159 -21.35 8.17 -2.63
C LEU A 159 -21.53 6.68 -2.88
N THR A 160 -20.46 5.91 -2.70
CA THR A 160 -20.48 4.45 -2.70
C THR A 160 -20.32 3.94 -1.27
N GLU A 161 -20.99 2.83 -0.97
CA GLU A 161 -20.84 2.14 0.31
C GLU A 161 -19.81 1.02 0.14
N GLN A 162 -18.63 1.16 0.74
CA GLN A 162 -17.56 0.17 0.60
C GLN A 162 -17.12 -0.42 1.94
N ALA A 163 -16.82 -1.72 1.93
CA ALA A 163 -16.21 -2.39 3.07
C ALA A 163 -14.72 -2.06 3.14
N ARG A 164 -14.32 -1.32 4.19
CA ARG A 164 -12.93 -0.98 4.46
C ARG A 164 -12.38 -1.91 5.54
N VAL A 165 -11.79 -3.02 5.11
CA VAL A 165 -11.12 -3.99 6.00
C VAL A 165 -10.10 -3.31 6.95
N PRO A 166 -9.28 -2.34 6.53
CA PRO A 166 -8.35 -1.66 7.45
C PRO A 166 -9.02 -0.90 8.60
N THR A 167 -10.24 -0.42 8.42
CA THR A 167 -11.02 0.25 9.48
C THR A 167 -12.02 -0.69 10.16
N GLY A 168 -12.23 -1.88 9.60
CA GLY A 168 -13.21 -2.87 10.05
C GLY A 168 -14.66 -2.39 9.91
N ARG A 169 -14.91 -1.43 9.02
CA ARG A 169 -16.21 -0.77 8.86
C ARG A 169 -16.64 -0.77 7.40
N VAL A 170 -17.93 -0.55 7.22
CA VAL A 170 -18.50 -0.15 5.94
C VAL A 170 -18.66 1.37 6.00
N GLU A 171 -18.13 2.07 5.01
CA GLU A 171 -18.04 3.52 4.98
C GLU A 171 -18.66 4.07 3.69
N LEU A 172 -19.28 5.24 3.79
CA LEU A 172 -19.71 6.01 2.62
C LEU A 172 -18.56 6.89 2.17
N GLU A 173 -18.16 6.76 0.91
CA GLU A 173 -17.05 7.50 0.33
C GLU A 173 -17.30 7.87 -1.13
N LEU A 174 -16.44 8.73 -1.68
CA LEU A 174 -16.46 9.04 -3.10
C LEU A 174 -16.01 7.83 -3.91
N PRO A 175 -16.59 7.58 -5.10
CA PRO A 175 -16.05 6.59 -6.02
C PRO A 175 -14.57 6.85 -6.27
N ALA A 176 -13.73 5.84 -6.09
CA ALA A 176 -12.28 6.02 -6.11
C ALA A 176 -11.52 4.75 -6.47
N GLY A 177 -10.46 4.92 -7.26
CA GLY A 177 -9.66 3.81 -7.78
C GLY A 177 -8.18 4.13 -7.90
N MET A 178 -7.38 3.08 -8.11
CA MET A 178 -5.96 3.25 -8.40
C MET A 178 -5.74 3.41 -9.89
N LEU A 179 -4.83 4.31 -10.27
CA LEU A 179 -4.51 4.48 -11.67
C LEU A 179 -3.67 3.32 -12.20
N ASP A 180 -3.94 2.93 -13.45
CA ASP A 180 -3.06 2.07 -14.20
C ASP A 180 -1.83 2.85 -14.68
N ASP A 181 -0.66 2.23 -14.58
CA ASP A 181 0.65 2.88 -14.72
C ASP A 181 0.92 3.40 -16.16
N ASP A 182 0.04 3.11 -17.12
CA ASP A 182 0.46 3.07 -18.52
C ASP A 182 0.25 4.36 -19.33
N LYS A 183 -0.57 5.35 -18.92
CA LYS A 183 -0.80 6.53 -19.80
C LYS A 183 -1.05 7.89 -19.14
N GLY A 184 -1.09 8.01 -17.81
CA GLY A 184 -1.47 9.28 -17.18
C GLY A 184 -2.88 9.73 -17.56
N ASP A 185 -3.74 8.78 -17.94
CA ASP A 185 -5.14 9.01 -18.25
C ASP A 185 -5.95 9.01 -16.95
N PHE A 186 -5.76 10.07 -16.17
CA PHE A 186 -6.47 10.29 -14.90
C PHE A 186 -7.99 10.31 -15.13
N VAL A 187 -8.41 10.94 -16.22
CA VAL A 187 -9.82 11.17 -16.55
C VAL A 187 -10.48 9.87 -17.03
N GLY A 188 -9.85 9.13 -17.95
CA GLY A 188 -10.35 7.84 -18.40
C GLY A 188 -10.42 6.81 -17.27
N THR A 189 -9.46 6.83 -16.35
CA THR A 189 -9.54 5.97 -15.15
C THR A 189 -10.69 6.40 -14.25
N ALA A 190 -10.85 7.70 -13.98
CA ALA A 190 -11.95 8.23 -13.17
C ALA A 190 -13.33 7.82 -13.73
N VAL A 191 -13.53 7.93 -15.05
CA VAL A 191 -14.78 7.50 -15.71
C VAL A 191 -15.02 6.01 -15.48
N ARG A 192 -14.01 5.17 -15.74
CA ARG A 192 -14.12 3.71 -15.59
C ARG A 192 -14.48 3.30 -14.17
N GLU A 193 -13.81 3.87 -13.16
CA GLU A 193 -14.08 3.56 -11.75
C GLU A 193 -15.52 3.95 -11.35
N VAL A 194 -16.00 5.11 -11.81
CA VAL A 194 -17.39 5.52 -11.56
C VAL A 194 -18.38 4.56 -12.22
N GLU A 195 -18.15 4.19 -13.47
CA GLU A 195 -19.01 3.24 -14.19
C GLU A 195 -19.07 1.88 -13.49
N GLU A 196 -17.92 1.37 -13.04
CA GLU A 196 -17.82 0.09 -12.34
C GLU A 196 -18.49 0.10 -10.96
N GLU A 197 -18.32 1.18 -10.19
CA GLU A 197 -18.85 1.25 -8.81
C GLU A 197 -20.30 1.74 -8.72
N THR A 198 -20.73 2.60 -9.64
CA THR A 198 -22.04 3.28 -9.57
C THR A 198 -22.99 2.94 -10.73
N GLY A 199 -22.46 2.43 -11.86
CA GLY A 199 -23.22 2.23 -13.10
C GLY A 199 -23.53 3.52 -13.88
N ILE A 200 -23.07 4.68 -13.41
CA ILE A 200 -23.28 5.97 -14.07
C ILE A 200 -22.25 6.13 -15.18
N HIS A 201 -22.73 6.35 -16.40
CA HIS A 201 -21.87 6.60 -17.55
C HIS A 201 -21.56 8.09 -17.63
N LEU A 202 -20.27 8.44 -17.48
CA LEU A 202 -19.82 9.82 -17.52
C LEU A 202 -19.20 10.14 -18.88
N LYS A 203 -19.46 11.33 -19.37
CA LYS A 203 -18.78 11.89 -20.53
C LYS A 203 -17.51 12.58 -20.09
N VAL A 204 -16.39 12.23 -20.71
CA VAL A 204 -15.06 12.78 -20.39
C VAL A 204 -15.06 14.31 -20.52
N GLU A 205 -15.77 14.84 -21.52
CA GLU A 205 -15.89 16.27 -21.80
C GLU A 205 -16.61 17.07 -20.70
N ASP A 206 -17.43 16.42 -19.88
CA ASP A 206 -18.16 17.06 -18.78
C ASP A 206 -17.35 17.02 -17.46
N MET A 207 -16.21 16.33 -17.45
CA MET A 207 -15.36 16.23 -16.27
C MET A 207 -14.47 17.46 -16.08
N VAL A 208 -14.41 17.94 -14.84
CA VAL A 208 -13.52 19.02 -14.42
C VAL A 208 -12.45 18.45 -13.49
N ASP A 209 -11.18 18.62 -13.86
CA ASP A 209 -10.06 18.27 -12.99
C ASP A 209 -9.95 19.26 -11.83
N LEU A 210 -10.43 18.84 -10.65
CA LEU A 210 -10.37 19.69 -9.46
C LEU A 210 -8.93 19.98 -8.99
N THR A 211 -7.96 19.12 -9.33
CA THR A 211 -6.56 19.33 -8.95
C THR A 211 -5.90 20.44 -9.76
N SER A 212 -6.44 20.76 -10.94
CA SER A 212 -6.00 21.89 -11.77
C SER A 212 -6.25 23.26 -11.11
N PHE A 213 -7.18 23.34 -10.15
CA PHE A 213 -7.45 24.57 -9.38
C PHE A 213 -6.48 24.79 -8.23
N LEU A 214 -5.63 23.81 -7.91
CA LEU A 214 -4.61 23.98 -6.88
C LEU A 214 -3.49 24.89 -7.39
N ASP A 215 -2.85 25.60 -6.47
CA ASP A 215 -1.69 26.43 -6.81
C ASP A 215 -0.61 25.58 -7.52
N PRO A 216 -0.07 26.02 -8.67
CA PRO A 216 0.92 25.25 -9.43
C PRO A 216 2.15 24.83 -8.63
N SER A 217 2.52 25.57 -7.57
CA SER A 217 3.63 25.21 -6.68
C SER A 217 3.39 23.92 -5.88
N THR A 218 2.13 23.50 -5.73
CA THR A 218 1.78 22.19 -5.14
C THR A 218 2.02 21.02 -6.10
N GLY A 219 2.34 21.32 -7.36
CA GLY A 219 2.38 20.34 -8.44
C GLY A 219 1.01 19.72 -8.73
N CYS A 220 -0.07 20.47 -8.45
CA CYS A 220 -1.47 20.06 -8.65
C CYS A 220 -1.77 18.69 -8.02
N ARG A 221 -1.28 18.46 -6.79
CA ARG A 221 -1.43 17.18 -6.09
C ARG A 221 -1.91 17.40 -4.66
N VAL A 222 -2.87 16.59 -4.25
CA VAL A 222 -3.29 16.49 -2.85
C VAL A 222 -2.57 15.32 -2.22
N PHE A 223 -1.84 15.57 -1.14
CA PHE A 223 -1.23 14.53 -0.31
C PHE A 223 -2.10 14.33 0.92
N PRO A 224 -3.03 13.36 0.92
CA PRO A 224 -3.62 12.95 2.18
C PRO A 224 -2.49 12.35 3.04
N SER A 225 -2.21 12.99 4.18
CA SER A 225 -1.52 12.39 5.32
C SER A 225 -2.04 10.97 5.53
N PRO A 226 -1.14 10.00 5.77
CA PRO A 226 -1.48 8.59 5.89
C PRO A 226 -2.26 8.25 7.19
N VAL A 227 -2.83 9.23 7.89
CA VAL A 227 -3.50 9.07 9.18
C VAL A 227 -4.78 9.90 9.22
N ARG A 228 -5.75 9.44 10.02
CA ARG A 228 -7.07 10.05 10.19
C ARG A 228 -6.98 11.58 10.28
N PHE A 229 -7.54 12.25 9.30
CA PHE A 229 -7.68 13.70 9.28
C PHE A 229 -8.96 14.14 9.96
N HIS A 230 -8.87 15.25 10.69
CA HIS A 230 -10.02 16.09 10.97
C HIS A 230 -9.85 17.33 10.10
N PHE A 231 -10.71 17.48 9.09
CA PHE A 231 -10.81 18.75 8.38
C PHE A 231 -11.53 19.73 9.31
N ILE A 232 -10.77 20.64 9.91
CA ILE A 232 -11.32 21.76 10.67
C ILE A 232 -11.35 22.94 9.71
N SER A 233 -12.54 23.25 9.20
CA SER A 233 -12.75 24.49 8.46
C SER A 233 -12.75 25.65 9.46
N LEU A 234 -11.80 26.57 9.31
CA LEU A 234 -11.92 27.90 9.88
C LEU A 234 -12.66 28.75 8.85
N PHE A 235 -13.89 29.13 9.17
CA PHE A 235 -14.51 30.31 8.57
C PHE A 235 -13.98 31.56 9.28
#